data_AF-A0A7C4S413-F1
#
_entry.id   AF-A0A7C4S413-F1
#
_cell.length_a   1.000
_cell.length_b   1.000
_cell.length_c   1.000
_cell.angle_alpha   90.00
_cell.angle_beta   90.00
_cell.angle_gamma   90.00
#
_symmetry.space_group_name_H-M   'P 1'
#
loop_
_entity.id
_entity.type
_entity.pdbx_description
1 polymer ?
#
loop_
_entity_poly.entity_id
_entity_poly.type
_entity_poly.pdbx_seq_one_letter_code
_entity_poly.pdbx_strand_id
1 'polypeptide(L)'
;MAALQGERRAGGAARAAALAAAGLWAAGCANLRPGPADGALPAVPPARPAAASRAAGCDAGPLACADRDEAGRERWRALGPLFERRAGADGSGLWAARPFFSRTADPTNQVWRADWLWPVGVSKRLQDQSSWRFLTAYGTDFDVRDPDSRYRWVVFPVLFRGRDREGRSYFAVFPLGGRLHEYLGQDRIRFALFPLYADTRFKDQETRHVLWPIVAWSRGGATERWRVFPLYGYARHGAARENRFVLWPIWTSVRTHGSGQEGGGFMLFPLYGHSRVGPLESRMVLPPFFRWSRDRRDRTVYCPWPLVQWSFGSTEKLYLWPVWGRKEVGGAASGFWLWPLGHWRRQPRPDGVERTFRLLPFVNYRARQAPEPAAAAQAATERDLQIWPLFSYRRAGEARRWRALDLWPVKDTPGIERNWAPFWTLCAASHSAAGGGQREALWGLYRQRWDSLGASHVSLFPLYAADRRPGGAVRRSFLLGLVEHEKEGAQTRLRLLYFLRFGSRPGAGEPPAARADPGAETDGRP
;
A
#
# COMPACT_ATOMS: atom_id res chain seq x y z
N MET A 1 -32.04 21.26 -65.70
CA MET A 1 -32.40 22.69 -65.64
C MET A 1 -31.50 23.33 -64.59
N ALA A 2 -30.26 23.73 -64.90
CA ALA A 2 -29.82 24.82 -65.77
C ALA A 2 -30.29 26.21 -65.29
N ALA A 3 -29.29 27.09 -65.09
CA ALA A 3 -29.34 28.54 -64.86
C ALA A 3 -29.64 28.97 -63.39
N LEU A 4 -28.82 29.78 -62.70
CA LEU A 4 -28.02 30.93 -63.11
C LEU A 4 -26.76 31.12 -62.24
N GLN A 5 -25.64 31.41 -62.91
CA GLN A 5 -24.41 32.03 -62.40
C GLN A 5 -24.47 33.56 -62.56
N GLY A 6 -23.66 34.27 -61.77
CA GLY A 6 -23.22 35.66 -61.98
C GLY A 6 -23.95 36.67 -61.07
N GLU A 7 -23.32 37.54 -60.29
CA GLU A 7 -22.09 38.29 -60.54
C GLU A 7 -21.46 38.89 -59.25
N ARG A 8 -20.12 39.02 -59.31
CA ARG A 8 -19.23 40.08 -58.78
C ARG A 8 -19.16 40.34 -57.26
N ARG A 9 -18.04 40.01 -56.61
CA ARG A 9 -16.76 40.79 -56.56
C ARG A 9 -16.92 42.19 -55.96
N ALA A 10 -16.73 42.30 -54.64
CA ALA A 10 -16.06 43.42 -53.97
C ALA A 10 -15.61 42.94 -52.58
N GLY A 11 -14.36 43.19 -52.19
CA GLY A 11 -13.86 42.91 -50.82
C GLY A 11 -12.65 41.97 -50.71
N GLY A 12 -11.93 41.72 -51.80
CA GLY A 12 -10.60 41.10 -51.77
C GLY A 12 -9.53 42.16 -51.50
N ALA A 13 -9.32 42.50 -50.22
CA ALA A 13 -8.10 43.21 -49.75
C ALA A 13 -7.97 43.18 -48.21
N ALA A 14 -9.07 43.04 -47.46
CA ALA A 14 -9.04 43.04 -45.99
C ALA A 14 -8.85 41.65 -45.32
N ARG A 15 -8.78 40.57 -46.11
CA ARG A 15 -8.62 39.18 -45.60
C ARG A 15 -7.18 38.63 -45.68
N ALA A 16 -6.26 39.31 -46.36
CA ALA A 16 -4.87 38.86 -46.49
C ALA A 16 -3.95 39.31 -45.34
N ALA A 17 -4.31 40.38 -44.60
CA ALA A 17 -3.53 40.84 -43.46
C ALA A 17 -3.89 40.16 -42.12
N ALA A 18 -5.07 39.53 -42.02
CA ALA A 18 -5.52 38.82 -40.81
C ALA A 18 -5.04 37.36 -40.74
N LEU A 19 -4.54 36.79 -41.84
CA LEU A 19 -4.06 35.40 -41.92
C LEU A 19 -2.53 35.27 -41.68
N ALA A 20 -1.77 36.37 -41.71
CA ALA A 20 -0.35 36.36 -41.38
C ALA A 20 -0.05 36.54 -39.88
N ALA A 21 -0.98 37.13 -39.11
CA ALA A 21 -0.83 37.31 -37.65
C ALA A 21 -1.39 36.13 -36.82
N ALA A 22 -2.25 35.29 -37.40
CA ALA A 22 -2.78 34.08 -36.76
C ALA A 22 -1.85 32.84 -36.92
N GLY A 23 -0.92 32.87 -37.87
CA GLY A 23 0.03 31.78 -38.15
C GLY A 23 1.25 31.71 -37.21
N LEU A 24 1.54 32.78 -36.45
CA LEU A 24 2.71 32.85 -35.57
C LEU A 24 2.41 32.60 -34.08
N TRP A 25 1.14 32.50 -33.69
CA TRP A 25 0.74 32.09 -32.33
C TRP A 25 0.25 30.63 -32.23
N ALA A 26 -0.04 29.98 -33.37
CA ALA A 26 -0.45 28.57 -33.42
C ALA A 26 0.72 27.58 -33.49
N ALA A 27 1.95 28.03 -33.78
CA ALA A 27 3.15 27.18 -33.88
C ALA A 27 3.97 27.08 -32.57
N GLY A 28 3.69 27.92 -31.56
CA GLY A 28 4.45 27.98 -30.31
C GLY A 28 3.89 27.16 -29.13
N CYS A 29 2.64 26.69 -29.22
CA CYS A 29 1.96 26.02 -28.09
C CYS A 29 1.66 24.54 -28.32
N ALA A 30 2.05 23.97 -29.47
CA ALA A 30 1.74 22.59 -29.85
C ALA A 30 2.78 21.54 -29.40
N ASN A 31 3.95 21.94 -28.88
CA ASN A 31 5.05 21.00 -28.62
C ASN A 31 5.61 20.95 -27.18
N LEU A 32 4.92 21.54 -26.21
CA LEU A 32 5.21 21.28 -24.79
C LEU A 32 4.33 20.12 -24.29
N ARG A 33 4.59 18.93 -24.84
CA ARG A 33 4.46 17.70 -24.06
C ARG A 33 5.46 17.84 -22.90
N PRO A 34 5.06 17.81 -21.62
CA PRO A 34 5.99 17.24 -20.65
C PRO A 34 6.24 15.84 -21.19
N GLY A 35 7.45 15.60 -21.70
CA GLY A 35 7.83 14.28 -22.15
C GLY A 35 7.45 13.27 -21.08
N PRO A 36 7.19 11.99 -21.44
CA PRO A 36 7.21 10.96 -20.43
C PRO A 36 8.48 11.20 -19.62
N ALA A 37 8.40 11.13 -18.30
CA ALA A 37 9.58 10.97 -17.49
C ALA A 37 10.17 9.56 -17.75
N ASP A 38 10.44 9.27 -19.02
CA ASP A 38 11.43 8.32 -19.53
C ASP A 38 12.82 8.96 -19.42
N GLY A 39 13.06 9.69 -18.32
CA GLY A 39 14.35 9.55 -17.71
C GLY A 39 14.45 8.07 -17.39
N ALA A 40 15.17 7.33 -18.23
CA ALA A 40 15.64 5.99 -17.94
C ALA A 40 16.40 6.08 -16.60
N LEU A 41 15.65 6.02 -15.52
CA LEU A 41 16.18 5.93 -14.17
C LEU A 41 17.00 4.66 -14.20
N PRO A 42 18.28 4.74 -13.78
CA PRO A 42 19.31 3.78 -14.15
C PRO A 42 18.73 2.38 -14.06
N ALA A 43 18.74 1.66 -15.18
CA ALA A 43 18.46 0.23 -15.16
C ALA A 43 19.21 -0.37 -13.97
N VAL A 44 18.60 -1.29 -13.24
CA VAL A 44 19.34 -2.05 -12.22
C VAL A 44 20.60 -2.52 -12.94
N PRO A 45 21.80 -2.03 -12.58
CA PRO A 45 22.97 -2.42 -13.34
C PRO A 45 23.02 -3.94 -13.27
N PRO A 46 23.10 -4.62 -14.43
CA PRO A 46 23.15 -6.08 -14.44
C PRO A 46 24.24 -6.51 -13.46
N ALA A 47 23.93 -7.54 -12.67
CA ALA A 47 24.85 -8.06 -11.68
C ALA A 47 26.21 -8.24 -12.36
N ARG A 48 27.19 -7.38 -12.03
CA ARG A 48 28.58 -7.75 -12.29
C ARG A 48 28.76 -9.07 -11.55
N PRO A 49 29.13 -10.16 -12.22
CA PRO A 49 29.52 -11.36 -11.50
C PRO A 49 30.68 -10.93 -10.62
N ALA A 50 30.43 -10.87 -9.31
CA ALA A 50 31.53 -10.87 -8.36
C ALA A 50 32.29 -12.15 -8.70
N ALA A 51 33.52 -11.97 -9.18
CA ALA A 51 34.42 -13.04 -9.55
C ALA A 51 34.29 -14.17 -8.53
N ALA A 52 33.92 -15.34 -9.03
CA ALA A 52 33.82 -16.56 -8.24
C ALA A 52 35.20 -16.83 -7.62
N SER A 53 35.39 -16.46 -6.35
CA SER A 53 36.36 -17.11 -5.47
C SER A 53 36.14 -16.70 -4.01
N ARG A 54 36.12 -17.72 -3.16
CA ARG A 54 36.06 -17.73 -1.68
C ARG A 54 34.68 -17.54 -1.04
N ALA A 55 34.22 -18.64 -0.44
CA ALA A 55 33.25 -18.73 0.65
C ALA A 55 33.74 -18.02 1.93
N ALA A 56 33.97 -16.72 1.83
CA ALA A 56 34.14 -15.76 2.91
C ALA A 56 33.47 -14.47 2.45
N GLY A 57 32.16 -14.36 2.68
CA GLY A 57 31.43 -13.12 2.40
C GLY A 57 32.13 -11.95 3.10
N CYS A 58 32.20 -10.80 2.43
CA CYS A 58 32.69 -9.58 3.05
C CYS A 58 31.75 -9.24 4.22
N ASP A 59 32.25 -9.30 5.46
CA ASP A 59 31.54 -8.88 6.67
C ASP A 59 32.42 -7.89 7.44
N ALA A 60 32.25 -6.60 7.11
CA ALA A 60 32.86 -5.47 7.82
C ALA A 60 31.80 -4.75 8.69
N GLY A 61 30.93 -5.53 9.34
CA GLY A 61 29.92 -5.04 10.26
C GLY A 61 29.00 -3.98 9.63
N PRO A 62 28.88 -2.77 10.23
CA PRO A 62 28.06 -1.70 9.68
C PRO A 62 28.67 -1.04 8.43
N LEU A 63 29.97 -1.18 8.16
CA LEU A 63 30.59 -0.46 7.04
C LEU A 63 30.21 -1.05 5.68
N ALA A 64 30.35 -2.37 5.54
CA ALA A 64 29.95 -3.11 4.34
C ALA A 64 29.72 -4.57 4.69
N CYS A 65 28.63 -5.16 4.22
CA CYS A 65 28.41 -6.59 4.34
C CYS A 65 27.63 -7.17 3.15
N ALA A 66 27.97 -8.40 2.77
CA ALA A 66 27.24 -9.20 1.80
C ALA A 66 26.75 -10.49 2.47
N ASP A 67 25.45 -10.73 2.41
CA ASP A 67 24.79 -11.85 3.08
C ASP A 67 23.57 -12.38 2.32
N ARG A 68 22.91 -13.41 2.87
CA ARG A 68 21.60 -13.87 2.41
C ARG A 68 20.53 -13.50 3.43
N ASP A 69 19.37 -13.06 2.94
CA ASP A 69 18.21 -12.74 3.77
C ASP A 69 17.45 -14.00 4.23
N GLU A 70 16.38 -13.82 5.02
CA GLU A 70 15.53 -14.91 5.54
C GLU A 70 14.89 -15.78 4.44
N ALA A 71 14.73 -15.22 3.24
CA ALA A 71 14.19 -15.87 2.06
C ALA A 71 15.29 -16.41 1.13
N GLY A 72 16.56 -16.41 1.58
CA GLY A 72 17.71 -16.88 0.82
C GLY A 72 18.20 -15.93 -0.27
N ARG A 73 17.66 -14.71 -0.36
CA ARG A 73 18.04 -13.71 -1.39
C ARG A 73 19.34 -13.04 -1.02
N GLU A 74 20.17 -12.74 -2.02
CA GLU A 74 21.41 -12.01 -1.79
C GLU A 74 21.11 -10.57 -1.37
N ARG A 75 21.73 -10.15 -0.26
CA ARG A 75 21.60 -8.82 0.32
C ARG A 75 22.98 -8.23 0.55
N TRP A 76 23.17 -7.01 0.07
CA TRP A 76 24.34 -6.19 0.37
C TRP A 76 23.91 -4.95 1.13
N ARG A 77 24.68 -4.56 2.15
CA ARG A 77 24.46 -3.33 2.92
C ARG A 77 25.77 -2.60 3.15
N ALA A 78 25.70 -1.26 3.23
CA ALA A 78 26.83 -0.43 3.60
C ALA A 78 26.40 0.79 4.40
N LEU A 79 27.30 1.24 5.29
CA LEU A 79 27.09 2.35 6.22
C LEU A 79 25.78 2.20 7.02
N GLY A 80 25.63 1.03 7.64
CA GLY A 80 24.49 0.62 8.45
C GLY A 80 23.22 0.45 7.60
N PRO A 81 22.15 1.23 7.86
CA PRO A 81 20.92 1.14 7.10
C PRO A 81 20.91 2.00 5.82
N LEU A 82 21.92 2.86 5.61
CA LEU A 82 21.91 3.89 4.56
C LEU A 82 21.83 3.28 3.17
N PHE A 83 22.69 2.31 2.86
CA PHE A 83 22.70 1.66 1.56
C PHE A 83 22.32 0.20 1.69
N GLU A 84 21.38 -0.24 0.85
CA GLU A 84 20.98 -1.64 0.77
C GLU A 84 20.62 -2.05 -0.65
N ARG A 85 21.09 -3.23 -1.05
CA ARG A 85 20.66 -3.92 -2.26
C ARG A 85 20.20 -5.31 -1.89
N ARG A 86 19.01 -5.72 -2.34
CA ARG A 86 18.54 -7.12 -2.28
C ARG A 86 18.20 -7.58 -3.68
N ALA A 87 18.65 -8.78 -4.04
CA ALA A 87 18.35 -9.42 -5.31
C ALA A 87 17.82 -10.83 -5.06
N GLY A 88 16.59 -11.09 -5.48
CA GLY A 88 16.00 -12.42 -5.54
C GLY A 88 16.27 -13.10 -6.86
N ALA A 89 16.17 -14.43 -6.87
CA ALA A 89 16.36 -15.25 -8.07
C ALA A 89 15.36 -14.90 -9.19
N ASP A 90 14.13 -14.51 -8.81
CA ASP A 90 13.04 -14.18 -9.74
C ASP A 90 13.16 -12.77 -10.35
N GLY A 91 14.31 -12.11 -10.20
CA GLY A 91 14.53 -10.71 -10.58
C GLY A 91 13.85 -9.69 -9.67
N SER A 92 13.13 -10.14 -8.64
CA SER A 92 12.60 -9.26 -7.59
C SER A 92 13.75 -8.64 -6.79
N GLY A 93 13.68 -7.35 -6.49
CA GLY A 93 14.80 -6.65 -5.87
C GLY A 93 14.44 -5.37 -5.18
N LEU A 94 15.31 -4.98 -4.24
CA LEU A 94 15.27 -3.71 -3.52
C LEU A 94 16.63 -3.02 -3.73
N TRP A 95 16.61 -1.74 -4.05
CA TRP A 95 17.79 -0.89 -3.95
C TRP A 95 17.41 0.37 -3.17
N ALA A 96 18.18 0.72 -2.15
CA ALA A 96 17.87 1.85 -1.29
C ALA A 96 19.13 2.63 -0.92
N ALA A 97 19.02 3.96 -1.01
CA ALA A 97 19.93 4.97 -0.50
C ALA A 97 19.10 5.87 0.43
N ARG A 98 18.94 5.43 1.68
CA ARG A 98 17.98 5.98 2.64
C ARG A 98 18.46 7.29 3.26
N PRO A 99 17.54 8.19 3.64
CA PRO A 99 16.09 8.17 3.37
C PRO A 99 15.73 8.72 1.98
N PHE A 100 16.71 9.11 1.17
CA PHE A 100 16.53 9.90 -0.05
C PHE A 100 15.92 9.13 -1.22
N PHE A 101 16.25 7.85 -1.37
CA PHE A 101 15.76 7.05 -2.48
C PHE A 101 15.58 5.58 -2.08
N SER A 102 14.48 4.96 -2.53
CA SER A 102 14.39 3.51 -2.60
C SER A 102 13.62 3.07 -3.83
N ARG A 103 14.00 1.91 -4.39
CA ARG A 103 13.38 1.29 -5.54
C ARG A 103 13.10 -0.16 -5.25
N THR A 104 11.89 -0.60 -5.54
CA THR A 104 11.50 -2.02 -5.50
C THR A 104 10.98 -2.45 -6.86
N ALA A 105 11.43 -3.60 -7.32
CA ALA A 105 10.92 -4.25 -8.52
C ALA A 105 10.45 -5.67 -8.15
N ASP A 106 9.29 -6.04 -8.67
CA ASP A 106 8.74 -7.40 -8.62
C ASP A 106 8.26 -7.74 -10.05
N PRO A 107 9.13 -8.39 -10.86
CA PRO A 107 8.82 -8.71 -12.25
C PRO A 107 7.60 -9.62 -12.41
N THR A 108 7.39 -10.56 -11.49
CA THR A 108 6.29 -11.54 -11.54
C THR A 108 4.94 -10.86 -11.54
N ASN A 109 4.77 -9.85 -10.68
CA ASN A 109 3.54 -9.07 -10.60
C ASN A 109 3.57 -7.80 -11.47
N GLN A 110 4.64 -7.61 -12.27
CA GLN A 110 4.91 -6.39 -13.05
C GLN A 110 4.79 -5.12 -12.20
N VAL A 111 5.25 -5.18 -10.95
CA VAL A 111 5.23 -4.05 -10.03
C VAL A 111 6.60 -3.40 -9.99
N TRP A 112 6.62 -2.11 -10.21
CA TRP A 112 7.78 -1.28 -10.03
C TRP A 112 7.43 -0.07 -9.18
N ARG A 113 8.32 0.32 -8.27
CA ARG A 113 8.12 1.49 -7.44
C ARG A 113 9.45 2.15 -7.11
N ALA A 114 9.47 3.47 -7.15
CA ALA A 114 10.52 4.31 -6.61
C ALA A 114 9.91 5.28 -5.59
N ASP A 115 10.51 5.40 -4.42
CA ASP A 115 10.20 6.41 -3.43
C ASP A 115 11.37 7.42 -3.39
N TRP A 116 11.06 8.72 -3.47
CA TRP A 116 12.00 9.83 -3.37
C TRP A 116 11.70 10.61 -2.10
N LEU A 117 12.63 10.61 -1.14
CA LEU A 117 12.49 11.23 0.18
C LEU A 117 11.07 11.05 0.74
N TRP A 118 10.64 9.79 0.89
CA TRP A 118 9.25 9.47 1.20
C TRP A 118 8.77 10.27 2.44
N PRO A 119 7.61 10.96 2.38
CA PRO A 119 6.56 10.87 1.36
C PRO A 119 6.61 11.96 0.27
N VAL A 120 7.71 12.70 0.09
CA VAL A 120 7.80 13.82 -0.86
C VAL A 120 7.49 13.38 -2.29
N GLY A 121 8.19 12.37 -2.80
CA GLY A 121 8.02 11.83 -4.15
C GLY A 121 7.79 10.33 -4.14
N VAL A 122 6.88 9.85 -5.00
CA VAL A 122 6.64 8.43 -5.23
C VAL A 122 6.31 8.22 -6.71
N SER A 123 6.95 7.24 -7.33
CA SER A 123 6.60 6.74 -8.66
C SER A 123 6.28 5.26 -8.53
N LYS A 124 5.20 4.80 -9.16
CA LYS A 124 4.73 3.42 -9.11
C LYS A 124 4.20 3.04 -10.48
N ARG A 125 4.67 1.91 -11.00
CA ARG A 125 4.09 1.22 -12.15
C ARG A 125 3.55 -0.12 -11.68
N LEU A 126 2.33 -0.44 -12.10
CA LEU A 126 1.65 -1.70 -11.83
C LEU A 126 1.11 -2.18 -13.17
N GLN A 127 1.71 -3.24 -13.71
CA GLN A 127 1.41 -3.73 -15.06
C GLN A 127 1.58 -2.58 -16.07
N ASP A 128 0.49 -2.20 -16.72
CA ASP A 128 0.46 -1.17 -17.75
C ASP A 128 0.11 0.22 -17.19
N GLN A 129 -0.30 0.31 -15.93
CA GLN A 129 -0.60 1.59 -15.29
C GLN A 129 0.67 2.19 -14.66
N SER A 130 0.97 3.45 -14.97
CA SER A 130 2.02 4.23 -14.32
C SER A 130 1.43 5.39 -13.53
N SER A 131 1.97 5.67 -12.37
CA SER A 131 1.52 6.74 -11.50
C SER A 131 2.68 7.38 -10.77
N TRP A 132 2.59 8.68 -10.54
CA TRP A 132 3.57 9.39 -9.75
C TRP A 132 2.90 10.49 -8.92
N ARG A 133 3.55 10.85 -7.83
CA ARG A 133 3.18 11.97 -6.97
C ARG A 133 4.44 12.65 -6.49
N PHE A 134 4.49 13.96 -6.59
CA PHE A 134 5.48 14.81 -5.98
C PHE A 134 4.75 15.94 -5.24
N LEU A 135 4.78 15.92 -3.91
CA LEU A 135 3.99 16.81 -3.06
C LEU A 135 2.49 16.76 -3.45
N THR A 136 1.95 17.88 -3.94
CA THR A 136 0.56 18.05 -4.40
C THR A 136 0.38 17.79 -5.90
N ALA A 137 1.48 17.67 -6.65
CA ALA A 137 1.45 17.27 -8.05
C ALA A 137 1.36 15.74 -8.15
N TYR A 138 0.46 15.25 -8.98
CA TYR A 138 0.36 13.82 -9.26
C TYR A 138 -0.07 13.58 -10.71
N GLY A 139 0.39 12.46 -11.25
CA GLY A 139 0.02 12.01 -12.58
C GLY A 139 -0.26 10.51 -12.60
N THR A 140 -1.19 10.11 -13.44
CA THR A 140 -1.49 8.71 -13.71
C THR A 140 -1.68 8.52 -15.20
N ASP A 141 -0.90 7.61 -15.77
CA ASP A 141 -1.09 7.05 -17.08
C ASP A 141 -1.73 5.65 -16.90
N PHE A 142 -2.85 5.40 -17.56
CA PHE A 142 -3.60 4.16 -17.37
C PHE A 142 -3.11 3.00 -18.23
N ASP A 143 -2.40 3.28 -19.32
CA ASP A 143 -1.75 2.26 -20.16
C ASP A 143 -0.54 2.88 -20.87
N VAL A 144 0.67 2.61 -20.36
CA VAL A 144 1.91 3.16 -20.95
C VAL A 144 2.24 2.55 -22.31
N ARG A 145 1.58 1.45 -22.73
CA ARG A 145 1.85 0.80 -24.02
C ARG A 145 1.09 1.46 -25.17
N ASP A 146 0.01 2.16 -24.86
CA ASP A 146 -0.83 2.85 -25.83
C ASP A 146 -0.54 4.37 -25.82
N PRO A 147 0.02 4.94 -26.90
CA PRO A 147 0.26 6.39 -27.00
C PRO A 147 -1.01 7.25 -26.87
N ASP A 148 -2.15 6.69 -27.23
CA ASP A 148 -3.46 7.34 -27.16
C ASP A 148 -4.20 7.05 -25.86
N SER A 149 -3.54 6.35 -24.94
CA SER A 149 -4.05 6.03 -23.63
C SER A 149 -4.53 7.26 -22.87
N ARG A 150 -5.51 6.99 -22.01
CA ARG A 150 -6.01 7.90 -21.00
C ARG A 150 -4.89 8.24 -20.03
N TYR A 151 -4.65 9.53 -19.84
CA TYR A 151 -3.74 10.01 -18.80
C TYR A 151 -4.33 11.18 -18.02
N ARG A 152 -3.83 11.39 -16.82
CA ARG A 152 -4.21 12.48 -15.94
C ARG A 152 -2.98 13.09 -15.31
N TRP A 153 -2.98 14.41 -15.22
CA TRP A 153 -1.96 15.17 -14.53
C TRP A 153 -2.62 16.33 -13.77
N VAL A 154 -2.31 16.45 -12.49
CA VAL A 154 -2.97 17.39 -11.60
C VAL A 154 -1.94 17.99 -10.65
N VAL A 155 -1.93 19.31 -10.53
CA VAL A 155 -1.28 20.03 -9.43
C VAL A 155 -2.40 20.51 -8.53
N PHE A 156 -2.75 19.68 -7.55
CA PHE A 156 -3.94 19.92 -6.74
C PHE A 156 -3.74 21.14 -5.82
N PRO A 157 -4.73 22.04 -5.69
CA PRO A 157 -6.04 22.07 -6.36
C PRO A 157 -6.11 22.97 -7.61
N VAL A 158 -4.98 23.48 -8.12
CA VAL A 158 -4.93 24.61 -9.06
C VAL A 158 -5.06 24.17 -10.52
N LEU A 159 -4.31 23.15 -10.94
CA LEU A 159 -4.12 22.85 -12.36
C LEU A 159 -4.49 21.40 -12.68
N PHE A 160 -5.26 21.20 -13.74
CA PHE A 160 -5.71 19.89 -14.18
C PHE A 160 -5.53 19.76 -15.69
N ARG A 161 -4.89 18.68 -16.12
CA ARG A 161 -4.70 18.33 -17.53
C ARG A 161 -4.87 16.83 -17.70
N GLY A 162 -5.39 16.39 -18.83
CA GLY A 162 -5.46 14.97 -19.12
C GLY A 162 -6.16 14.66 -20.42
N ARG A 163 -6.37 13.37 -20.62
CA ARG A 163 -7.10 12.78 -21.74
C ARG A 163 -8.07 11.73 -21.16
N ASP A 164 -9.29 11.69 -21.67
CA ASP A 164 -10.29 10.68 -21.31
C ASP A 164 -10.10 9.37 -22.09
N ARG A 165 -10.98 8.39 -21.87
CA ARG A 165 -10.95 7.10 -22.58
C ARG A 165 -11.30 7.22 -24.06
N GLU A 166 -12.04 8.25 -24.46
CA GLU A 166 -12.39 8.52 -25.86
C GLU A 166 -11.35 9.39 -26.58
N GLY A 167 -10.17 9.61 -25.98
CA GLY A 167 -9.07 10.35 -26.60
C GLY A 167 -9.20 11.88 -26.52
N ARG A 168 -10.23 12.41 -25.86
CA ARG A 168 -10.48 13.86 -25.77
C ARG A 168 -9.62 14.47 -24.67
N SER A 169 -8.78 15.41 -25.06
CA SER A 169 -7.97 16.19 -24.12
C SER A 169 -8.83 17.20 -23.33
N TYR A 170 -8.49 17.39 -22.06
CA TYR A 170 -9.12 18.38 -21.21
C TYR A 170 -8.08 19.17 -20.42
N PHE A 171 -8.44 20.39 -20.03
CA PHE A 171 -7.59 21.31 -19.29
C PHE A 171 -8.45 22.22 -18.42
N ALA A 172 -8.03 22.46 -17.18
CA ALA A 172 -8.69 23.40 -16.29
C ALA A 172 -7.71 24.06 -15.31
N VAL A 173 -7.99 25.33 -15.00
CA VAL A 173 -7.31 26.12 -13.98
C VAL A 173 -8.36 26.54 -12.96
N PHE A 174 -8.32 25.98 -11.76
CA PHE A 174 -9.25 26.31 -10.70
C PHE A 174 -8.78 27.56 -9.94
N PRO A 175 -9.65 28.53 -9.65
CA PRO A 175 -11.10 28.58 -9.94
C PRO A 175 -11.48 29.22 -11.29
N LEU A 176 -10.53 29.69 -12.08
CA LEU A 176 -10.77 30.53 -13.27
C LEU A 176 -11.66 29.88 -14.34
N GLY A 177 -11.39 28.64 -14.70
CA GLY A 177 -12.22 27.93 -15.66
C GLY A 177 -11.54 26.74 -16.33
N GLY A 178 -12.37 25.94 -16.97
CA GLY A 178 -11.90 24.85 -17.82
C GLY A 178 -12.84 23.66 -17.86
N ARG A 179 -12.32 22.56 -18.37
CA ARG A 179 -13.04 21.30 -18.59
C ARG A 179 -12.25 20.16 -17.95
N LEU A 180 -12.95 19.29 -17.24
CA LEU A 180 -12.44 18.04 -16.67
C LEU A 180 -13.27 16.90 -17.20
N HIS A 181 -12.64 15.80 -17.60
CA HIS A 181 -13.34 14.58 -18.01
C HIS A 181 -13.06 13.43 -17.04
N GLU A 182 -14.07 12.58 -16.82
CA GLU A 182 -14.02 11.40 -15.94
C GLU A 182 -13.46 11.69 -14.54
N TYR A 183 -13.82 12.84 -13.95
CA TYR A 183 -13.27 13.34 -12.69
C TYR A 183 -14.37 13.38 -11.61
N LEU A 184 -14.05 13.01 -10.36
CA LEU A 184 -15.03 12.92 -9.25
C LEU A 184 -16.30 12.10 -9.56
N GLY A 185 -16.15 11.05 -10.37
CA GLY A 185 -17.26 10.20 -10.80
C GLY A 185 -18.19 10.84 -11.83
N GLN A 186 -17.91 12.06 -12.31
CA GLN A 186 -18.62 12.72 -13.41
C GLN A 186 -17.92 12.43 -14.74
N ASP A 187 -18.68 12.30 -15.82
CA ASP A 187 -18.12 12.12 -17.17
C ASP A 187 -17.51 13.44 -17.65
N ARG A 188 -18.15 14.57 -17.35
CA ARG A 188 -17.68 15.91 -17.70
C ARG A 188 -17.98 16.90 -16.60
N ILE A 189 -17.02 17.77 -16.29
CA ILE A 189 -17.21 18.96 -15.46
C ILE A 189 -16.68 20.14 -16.24
N ARG A 190 -17.46 21.21 -16.35
CA ARG A 190 -17.04 22.50 -16.86
C ARG A 190 -17.31 23.54 -15.80
N PHE A 191 -16.41 24.49 -15.63
CA PHE A 191 -16.65 25.62 -14.74
C PHE A 191 -16.04 26.87 -15.33
N ALA A 192 -16.59 28.01 -14.93
CA ALA A 192 -16.07 29.33 -15.27
C ALA A 192 -16.23 30.22 -14.05
N LEU A 193 -15.12 30.84 -13.62
CA LEU A 193 -15.01 31.71 -12.45
C LEU A 193 -15.70 31.08 -11.23
N PHE A 194 -15.32 29.85 -10.88
CA PHE A 194 -15.92 29.14 -9.76
C PHE A 194 -15.89 30.02 -8.49
N PRO A 195 -17.03 30.20 -7.79
CA PRO A 195 -18.27 29.43 -7.88
C PRO A 195 -19.36 29.98 -8.82
N LEU A 196 -19.10 31.00 -9.66
CA LEU A 196 -20.13 31.67 -10.46
C LEU A 196 -20.89 30.74 -11.42
N TYR A 197 -20.18 29.84 -12.12
CA TYR A 197 -20.80 28.88 -13.02
C TYR A 197 -20.11 27.52 -13.00
N ALA A 198 -20.92 26.46 -12.97
CA ALA A 198 -20.46 25.09 -13.19
C ALA A 198 -21.51 24.24 -13.93
N ASP A 199 -21.05 23.32 -14.78
CA ASP A 199 -21.85 22.37 -15.55
C ASP A 199 -21.25 20.98 -15.37
N THR A 200 -22.05 20.01 -14.94
CA THR A 200 -21.61 18.62 -14.75
C THR A 200 -22.45 17.68 -15.58
N ARG A 201 -21.88 16.60 -16.09
CA ARG A 201 -22.58 15.53 -16.80
C ARG A 201 -22.24 14.18 -16.17
N PHE A 202 -23.28 13.41 -15.88
CA PHE A 202 -23.19 12.02 -15.47
C PHE A 202 -24.18 11.19 -16.30
N LYS A 203 -23.66 10.29 -17.12
CA LYS A 203 -24.42 9.54 -18.13
C LYS A 203 -25.24 10.50 -19.02
N ASP A 204 -26.57 10.39 -18.96
CA ASP A 204 -27.52 11.19 -19.74
C ASP A 204 -28.05 12.42 -18.98
N GLN A 205 -27.57 12.68 -17.77
CA GLN A 205 -28.00 13.78 -16.93
C GLN A 205 -26.97 14.91 -16.92
N GLU A 206 -27.37 16.09 -17.39
CA GLU A 206 -26.59 17.33 -17.28
C GLU A 206 -27.14 18.18 -16.12
N THR A 207 -26.28 18.71 -15.27
CA THR A 207 -26.65 19.61 -14.17
C THR A 207 -25.88 20.91 -14.27
N ARG A 208 -26.59 22.02 -14.28
CA ARG A 208 -26.03 23.38 -14.32
C ARG A 208 -26.16 24.03 -12.95
N HIS A 209 -25.16 24.81 -12.61
CA HIS A 209 -25.06 25.58 -11.38
C HIS A 209 -24.78 27.04 -11.72
N VAL A 210 -25.52 27.94 -11.08
CA VAL A 210 -25.25 29.38 -11.07
C VAL A 210 -25.07 29.79 -9.62
N LEU A 211 -23.95 30.45 -9.31
CA LEU A 211 -23.51 30.76 -7.95
C LEU A 211 -23.52 29.51 -7.07
N TRP A 212 -22.70 28.52 -7.43
CA TRP A 212 -22.63 27.27 -6.69
C TRP A 212 -22.45 27.53 -5.17
N PRO A 213 -23.26 26.92 -4.28
CA PRO A 213 -24.27 25.90 -4.52
C PRO A 213 -25.73 26.41 -4.66
N ILE A 214 -25.96 27.72 -4.72
CA ILE A 214 -27.27 28.41 -4.62
C ILE A 214 -28.27 27.92 -5.67
N VAL A 215 -28.06 28.20 -6.95
CA VAL A 215 -29.01 27.79 -8.00
C VAL A 215 -28.47 26.57 -8.74
N ALA A 216 -29.30 25.54 -8.90
CA ALA A 216 -28.96 24.41 -9.76
C ALA A 216 -30.18 23.78 -10.42
N TRP A 217 -30.02 23.30 -11.64
CA TRP A 217 -31.06 22.53 -12.34
C TRP A 217 -30.45 21.45 -13.22
N SER A 218 -31.16 20.34 -13.40
CA SER A 218 -30.74 19.26 -14.30
C SER A 218 -31.65 19.09 -15.50
N ARG A 219 -31.07 18.64 -16.61
CA ARG A 219 -31.75 18.30 -17.86
C ARG A 219 -31.25 16.94 -18.36
N GLY A 220 -32.14 16.15 -18.94
CA GLY A 220 -31.81 14.83 -19.48
C GLY A 220 -31.85 13.69 -18.46
N GLY A 221 -31.94 12.46 -18.97
CA GLY A 221 -32.07 11.23 -18.19
C GLY A 221 -33.42 11.08 -17.48
N ALA A 222 -33.49 10.11 -16.57
CA ALA A 222 -34.70 9.83 -15.78
C ALA A 222 -34.86 10.76 -14.55
N THR A 223 -34.02 11.80 -14.39
CA THR A 223 -34.02 12.62 -13.18
C THR A 223 -34.12 14.11 -13.49
N GLU A 224 -35.20 14.72 -13.01
CA GLU A 224 -35.41 16.17 -13.05
C GLU A 224 -35.08 16.76 -11.68
N ARG A 225 -34.27 17.81 -11.63
CA ARG A 225 -33.90 18.48 -10.39
C ARG A 225 -33.87 19.98 -10.60
N TRP A 226 -34.36 20.71 -9.61
CA TRP A 226 -34.21 22.16 -9.54
C TRP A 226 -34.08 22.60 -8.08
N ARG A 227 -33.23 23.57 -7.81
CA ARG A 227 -33.07 24.15 -6.48
C ARG A 227 -32.61 25.59 -6.51
N VAL A 228 -33.03 26.32 -5.49
CA VAL A 228 -32.49 27.58 -5.00
C VAL A 228 -32.19 27.38 -3.52
N PHE A 229 -30.98 26.94 -3.23
CA PHE A 229 -30.51 26.67 -1.87
C PHE A 229 -30.24 27.98 -1.11
N PRO A 230 -30.65 28.12 0.16
CA PRO A 230 -31.35 27.13 1.00
C PRO A 230 -32.89 27.19 0.94
N LEU A 231 -33.49 28.06 0.12
CA LEU A 231 -34.92 28.36 0.16
C LEU A 231 -35.84 27.22 -0.29
N TYR A 232 -35.56 26.61 -1.43
CA TYR A 232 -36.42 25.56 -1.98
C TYR A 232 -35.66 24.66 -2.95
N GLY A 233 -36.07 23.40 -3.05
CA GLY A 233 -35.67 22.56 -4.17
C GLY A 233 -36.48 21.29 -4.25
N TYR A 234 -36.54 20.75 -5.45
CA TYR A 234 -37.15 19.46 -5.75
C TYR A 234 -36.24 18.60 -6.60
N ALA A 235 -36.37 17.28 -6.46
CA ALA A 235 -35.75 16.29 -7.33
C ALA A 235 -36.74 15.16 -7.56
N ARG A 236 -37.04 14.86 -8.81
CA ARG A 236 -37.92 13.79 -9.26
C ARG A 236 -37.12 12.78 -10.06
N HIS A 237 -37.11 11.53 -9.62
CA HIS A 237 -36.45 10.40 -10.28
C HIS A 237 -37.52 9.50 -10.89
N GLY A 238 -37.81 9.69 -12.18
CA GLY A 238 -38.87 9.01 -12.91
C GLY A 238 -40.24 9.21 -12.25
N ALA A 239 -41.11 8.20 -12.38
CA ALA A 239 -42.37 8.12 -11.62
C ALA A 239 -42.16 7.57 -10.19
N ALA A 240 -40.95 7.12 -9.86
CA ALA A 240 -40.71 6.27 -8.68
C ALA A 240 -40.35 7.05 -7.41
N ARG A 241 -39.77 8.25 -7.51
CA ARG A 241 -39.36 8.99 -6.30
C ARG A 241 -39.33 10.49 -6.47
N GLU A 242 -39.83 11.19 -5.47
CA GLU A 242 -39.81 12.64 -5.37
C GLU A 242 -39.21 13.08 -4.03
N ASN A 243 -38.25 14.00 -4.07
CA ASN A 243 -37.65 14.62 -2.90
C ASN A 243 -37.89 16.13 -2.98
N ARG A 244 -38.25 16.77 -1.86
CA ARG A 244 -38.45 18.23 -1.78
C ARG A 244 -37.88 18.77 -0.48
N PHE A 245 -37.48 20.03 -0.47
CA PHE A 245 -37.15 20.77 0.74
C PHE A 245 -37.68 22.21 0.67
N VAL A 246 -38.00 22.76 1.83
CA VAL A 246 -38.45 24.14 2.03
C VAL A 246 -37.65 24.71 3.20
N LEU A 247 -37.01 25.86 2.99
CA LEU A 247 -36.18 26.56 3.97
C LEU A 247 -35.21 25.61 4.67
N TRP A 248 -34.31 25.00 3.91
CA TRP A 248 -33.35 24.04 4.44
C TRP A 248 -32.59 24.64 5.65
N PRO A 249 -32.47 23.92 6.79
CA PRO A 249 -32.86 22.52 7.00
C PRO A 249 -34.27 22.31 7.57
N ILE A 250 -35.10 23.35 7.72
CA ILE A 250 -36.38 23.32 8.45
C ILE A 250 -37.30 22.22 7.95
N TRP A 251 -37.59 22.15 6.65
CA TRP A 251 -38.47 21.11 6.11
C TRP A 251 -37.85 20.33 4.95
N THR A 252 -37.89 19.01 5.04
CA THR A 252 -37.56 18.11 3.94
C THR A 252 -38.60 17.00 3.84
N SER A 253 -38.90 16.54 2.63
CA SER A 253 -39.81 15.42 2.39
C SER A 253 -39.38 14.54 1.24
N VAL A 254 -39.75 13.27 1.33
CA VAL A 254 -39.50 12.23 0.34
C VAL A 254 -40.78 11.45 0.12
N ARG A 255 -41.09 11.14 -1.13
CA ARG A 255 -42.16 10.24 -1.54
C ARG A 255 -41.59 9.22 -2.52
N THR A 256 -41.93 7.96 -2.33
CA THR A 256 -41.50 6.85 -3.17
C THR A 256 -42.73 6.09 -3.63
N HIS A 257 -42.81 5.83 -4.92
CA HIS A 257 -43.88 5.13 -5.63
C HIS A 257 -43.28 3.90 -6.33
N GLY A 258 -43.93 2.73 -6.22
CA GLY A 258 -43.48 1.50 -6.89
C GLY A 258 -43.72 0.22 -6.09
N SER A 259 -43.90 -0.90 -6.81
CA SER A 259 -44.28 -2.20 -6.24
C SER A 259 -43.28 -2.68 -5.16
N GLY A 260 -43.73 -2.66 -3.90
CA GLY A 260 -43.00 -3.22 -2.76
C GLY A 260 -42.19 -2.23 -1.92
N GLN A 261 -42.01 -0.98 -2.35
CA GLN A 261 -41.34 0.09 -1.56
C GLN A 261 -42.12 1.41 -1.56
N GLU A 262 -43.44 1.33 -1.65
CA GLU A 262 -44.30 2.48 -1.49
C GLU A 262 -44.13 3.10 -0.10
N GLY A 263 -44.08 4.41 -0.05
CA GLY A 263 -43.92 5.14 1.20
C GLY A 263 -43.38 6.53 1.03
N GLY A 264 -43.03 7.14 2.14
CA GLY A 264 -42.50 8.49 2.18
C GLY A 264 -42.15 8.91 3.58
N GLY A 265 -41.66 10.13 3.71
CA GLY A 265 -41.33 10.71 4.99
C GLY A 265 -41.12 12.19 4.90
N PHE A 266 -41.09 12.83 6.05
CA PHE A 266 -40.71 14.22 6.19
C PHE A 266 -39.84 14.41 7.43
N MET A 267 -39.12 15.51 7.45
CA MET A 267 -38.38 15.99 8.61
C MET A 267 -38.63 17.47 8.76
N LEU A 268 -39.12 17.84 9.94
CA LEU A 268 -39.25 19.20 10.45
C LEU A 268 -38.12 19.45 11.45
N PHE A 269 -36.96 19.90 10.99
CA PHE A 269 -35.82 20.18 11.84
C PHE A 269 -36.03 21.49 12.63
N PRO A 270 -35.69 21.55 13.92
CA PRO A 270 -35.09 20.52 14.77
C PRO A 270 -36.10 19.74 15.61
N LEU A 271 -37.39 19.71 15.26
CA LEU A 271 -38.45 19.24 16.15
C LEU A 271 -38.78 17.75 15.98
N TYR A 272 -39.08 17.32 14.75
CA TYR A 272 -39.67 16.01 14.49
C TYR A 272 -39.32 15.48 13.10
N GLY A 273 -39.25 14.17 12.96
CA GLY A 273 -39.15 13.52 11.65
C GLY A 273 -39.86 12.18 11.65
N HIS A 274 -40.50 11.85 10.54
CA HIS A 274 -41.17 10.56 10.36
C HIS A 274 -40.95 10.06 8.94
N SER A 275 -40.62 8.78 8.81
CA SER A 275 -40.51 8.13 7.51
C SER A 275 -41.00 6.71 7.57
N ARG A 276 -41.78 6.29 6.58
CA ARG A 276 -42.23 4.92 6.40
C ARG A 276 -42.00 4.53 4.94
N VAL A 277 -41.15 3.54 4.70
CA VAL A 277 -40.84 3.03 3.35
C VAL A 277 -40.90 1.51 3.40
N GLY A 278 -41.91 0.93 2.75
CA GLY A 278 -42.21 -0.50 2.87
C GLY A 278 -42.37 -0.92 4.35
N PRO A 279 -41.61 -1.91 4.84
CA PRO A 279 -41.67 -2.35 6.24
C PRO A 279 -40.88 -1.48 7.22
N LEU A 280 -40.00 -0.59 6.73
CA LEU A 280 -39.15 0.24 7.57
C LEU A 280 -39.90 1.50 8.00
N GLU A 281 -40.08 1.66 9.31
CA GLU A 281 -40.61 2.87 9.93
C GLU A 281 -39.55 3.52 10.81
N SER A 282 -39.37 4.83 10.69
CA SER A 282 -38.45 5.62 11.51
C SER A 282 -39.17 6.86 12.04
N ARG A 283 -38.97 7.14 13.33
CA ARG A 283 -39.48 8.33 14.02
C ARG A 283 -38.31 8.99 14.72
N MET A 284 -38.21 10.30 14.60
CA MET A 284 -37.21 11.13 15.24
C MET A 284 -37.89 12.25 16.03
N VAL A 285 -37.41 12.49 17.24
CA VAL A 285 -37.80 13.63 18.07
C VAL A 285 -36.51 14.36 18.41
N LEU A 286 -36.49 15.68 18.25
CA LEU A 286 -35.27 16.48 18.44
C LEU A 286 -34.05 15.88 17.72
N PRO A 287 -34.12 15.67 16.38
CA PRO A 287 -33.00 15.11 15.63
C PRO A 287 -31.70 15.91 15.85
N PRO A 288 -30.54 15.25 16.05
CA PRO A 288 -30.32 13.80 15.90
C PRO A 288 -30.46 12.99 17.19
N PHE A 289 -30.90 13.57 18.31
CA PHE A 289 -30.78 12.96 19.65
C PHE A 289 -31.65 11.73 19.85
N PHE A 290 -32.93 11.78 19.47
CA PHE A 290 -33.86 10.67 19.68
C PHE A 290 -34.35 10.12 18.36
N ARG A 291 -34.12 8.82 18.13
CA ARG A 291 -34.56 8.11 16.94
C ARG A 291 -34.99 6.70 17.29
N TRP A 292 -36.17 6.31 16.84
CA TRP A 292 -36.67 4.94 16.88
C TRP A 292 -36.87 4.46 15.46
N SER A 293 -36.34 3.29 15.13
CA SER A 293 -36.52 2.67 13.83
C SER A 293 -36.90 1.22 13.99
N ARG A 294 -37.85 0.76 13.19
CA ARG A 294 -38.41 -0.58 13.23
C ARG A 294 -38.56 -1.08 11.80
N ASP A 295 -38.09 -2.29 11.56
CA ASP A 295 -38.32 -3.10 10.38
C ASP A 295 -39.01 -4.41 10.82
N ARG A 296 -39.29 -5.34 9.88
CA ARG A 296 -39.92 -6.64 10.15
C ARG A 296 -39.21 -7.44 11.25
N ARG A 297 -37.88 -7.40 11.26
CA ARG A 297 -37.04 -8.18 12.19
C ARG A 297 -36.08 -7.33 13.02
N ASP A 298 -35.86 -6.07 12.61
CA ASP A 298 -34.83 -5.23 13.19
C ASP A 298 -35.44 -4.04 13.93
N ARG A 299 -34.88 -3.71 15.08
CA ARG A 299 -35.25 -2.52 15.85
C ARG A 299 -34.00 -1.78 16.25
N THR A 300 -33.95 -0.48 16.00
CA THR A 300 -32.83 0.39 16.38
C THR A 300 -33.36 1.60 17.14
N VAL A 301 -32.70 1.94 18.25
CA VAL A 301 -33.04 3.10 19.07
C VAL A 301 -31.78 3.90 19.40
N TYR A 302 -31.86 5.21 19.24
CA TYR A 302 -30.87 6.18 19.70
C TYR A 302 -31.54 7.11 20.71
N CYS A 303 -31.03 7.18 21.94
CA CYS A 303 -31.68 7.92 23.02
C CYS A 303 -30.76 8.08 24.24
N PRO A 304 -30.01 9.19 24.39
CA PRO A 304 -29.74 10.23 23.39
C PRO A 304 -28.49 9.88 22.55
N TRP A 305 -28.52 10.20 21.26
CA TRP A 305 -27.33 10.13 20.41
C TRP A 305 -26.33 11.25 20.77
N PRO A 306 -25.01 11.01 20.80
CA PRO A 306 -24.32 9.75 20.50
C PRO A 306 -24.18 8.80 21.69
N LEU A 307 -24.57 9.22 22.90
CA LEU A 307 -24.30 8.54 24.18
C LEU A 307 -24.86 7.11 24.22
N VAL A 308 -26.14 6.93 23.90
CA VAL A 308 -26.80 5.63 24.05
C VAL A 308 -27.45 5.22 22.74
N GLN A 309 -27.05 4.04 22.25
CA GLN A 309 -27.58 3.45 21.03
C GLN A 309 -27.72 1.96 21.22
N TRP A 310 -28.88 1.39 20.90
CA TRP A 310 -29.05 -0.06 20.88
C TRP A 310 -29.80 -0.53 19.64
N SER A 311 -29.51 -1.73 19.18
CA SER A 311 -30.26 -2.39 18.11
C SER A 311 -30.35 -3.89 18.32
N PHE A 312 -31.44 -4.48 17.84
CA PHE A 312 -31.76 -5.90 17.90
C PHE A 312 -32.24 -6.38 16.53
N GLY A 313 -32.03 -7.65 16.22
CA GLY A 313 -32.38 -8.26 14.93
C GLY A 313 -31.13 -8.74 14.18
N SER A 314 -30.99 -8.39 12.91
CA SER A 314 -29.81 -8.70 12.08
C SER A 314 -28.51 -8.06 12.59
N THR A 315 -28.64 -6.96 13.32
CA THR A 315 -27.54 -6.21 13.93
C THR A 315 -27.82 -6.04 15.41
N GLU A 316 -27.07 -6.77 16.23
CA GLU A 316 -27.07 -6.55 17.68
C GLU A 316 -26.05 -5.47 18.02
N LYS A 317 -26.50 -4.40 18.67
CA LYS A 317 -25.64 -3.27 19.02
C LYS A 317 -26.02 -2.73 20.38
N LEU A 318 -25.03 -2.37 21.17
CA LEU A 318 -25.20 -1.57 22.38
C LEU A 318 -23.97 -0.66 22.53
N TYR A 319 -24.14 0.64 22.32
CA TYR A 319 -23.12 1.66 22.55
C TYR A 319 -23.53 2.56 23.71
N LEU A 320 -22.59 2.72 24.64
CA LEU A 320 -22.57 3.67 25.75
C LEU A 320 -21.36 4.58 25.53
N TRP A 321 -21.44 5.45 24.53
CA TRP A 321 -20.33 6.33 24.16
C TRP A 321 -20.12 7.41 25.22
N PRO A 322 -18.87 7.74 25.59
CA PRO A 322 -17.60 7.22 25.06
C PRO A 322 -17.04 5.98 25.80
N VAL A 323 -17.72 5.49 26.84
CA VAL A 323 -17.16 4.51 27.78
C VAL A 323 -17.02 3.12 27.18
N TRP A 324 -18.04 2.63 26.48
CA TRP A 324 -18.06 1.25 25.98
C TRP A 324 -19.00 1.08 24.81
N GLY A 325 -18.74 0.10 23.94
CA GLY A 325 -19.73 -0.33 22.96
C GLY A 325 -19.42 -1.68 22.34
N ARG A 326 -20.46 -2.40 21.97
CA ARG A 326 -20.40 -3.67 21.23
C ARG A 326 -21.36 -3.64 20.04
N LYS A 327 -20.96 -4.26 18.93
CA LYS A 327 -21.75 -4.43 17.71
C LYS A 327 -21.43 -5.78 17.08
N GLU A 328 -22.47 -6.53 16.73
CA GLU A 328 -22.41 -7.84 16.07
C GLU A 328 -23.30 -7.84 14.83
N VAL A 329 -22.72 -8.18 13.67
CA VAL A 329 -23.39 -8.19 12.36
C VAL A 329 -22.81 -9.30 11.51
N GLY A 330 -23.66 -10.22 11.02
CA GLY A 330 -23.25 -11.26 10.07
C GLY A 330 -22.05 -12.09 10.56
N GLY A 331 -22.04 -12.46 11.86
CA GLY A 331 -20.95 -13.21 12.51
C GLY A 331 -19.70 -12.38 12.87
N ALA A 332 -19.58 -11.14 12.38
CA ALA A 332 -18.52 -10.22 12.78
C ALA A 332 -18.91 -9.47 14.04
N ALA A 333 -18.03 -9.45 15.04
CA ALA A 333 -18.22 -8.71 16.28
C ALA A 333 -17.15 -7.62 16.43
N SER A 334 -17.53 -6.48 16.99
CA SER A 334 -16.62 -5.36 17.21
C SER A 334 -17.04 -4.58 18.44
N GLY A 335 -16.10 -3.88 19.06
CA GLY A 335 -16.41 -3.01 20.17
C GLY A 335 -15.29 -2.07 20.52
N PHE A 336 -15.57 -1.23 21.51
CA PHE A 336 -14.62 -0.27 22.04
C PHE A 336 -14.78 -0.12 23.55
N TRP A 337 -13.70 0.35 24.19
CA TRP A 337 -13.66 0.78 25.59
C TRP A 337 -12.92 2.12 25.60
N LEU A 338 -13.45 3.12 26.32
CA LEU A 338 -12.95 4.49 26.40
C LEU A 338 -12.53 5.03 25.03
N TRP A 339 -13.50 5.25 24.15
CA TRP A 339 -13.26 5.75 22.80
C TRP A 339 -12.40 7.04 22.81
N PRO A 340 -11.33 7.15 22.00
CA PRO A 340 -10.87 6.23 20.95
C PRO A 340 -9.70 5.30 21.38
N LEU A 341 -9.50 5.09 22.69
CA LEU A 341 -8.34 4.36 23.20
C LEU A 341 -8.40 2.88 22.85
N GLY A 342 -9.46 2.20 23.26
CA GLY A 342 -9.58 0.75 23.14
C GLY A 342 -10.52 0.29 22.06
N HIS A 343 -10.05 -0.56 21.16
CA HIS A 343 -10.86 -1.15 20.09
C HIS A 343 -10.58 -2.64 19.94
N TRP A 344 -11.63 -3.41 19.70
CA TRP A 344 -11.48 -4.83 19.35
C TRP A 344 -12.41 -5.19 18.19
N ARG A 345 -11.99 -6.18 17.40
CA ARG A 345 -12.75 -6.69 16.27
C ARG A 345 -12.47 -8.18 16.07
N ARG A 346 -13.53 -8.94 15.82
CA ARG A 346 -13.53 -10.34 15.38
C ARG A 346 -14.25 -10.38 14.04
N GLN A 347 -13.55 -10.80 12.99
CA GLN A 347 -14.10 -10.85 11.64
C GLN A 347 -13.91 -12.25 11.04
N PRO A 348 -15.01 -12.93 10.67
CA PRO A 348 -14.95 -14.12 9.83
C PRO A 348 -14.34 -13.77 8.47
N ARG A 349 -13.47 -14.63 7.98
CA ARG A 349 -12.84 -14.60 6.65
C ARG A 349 -13.04 -15.98 6.00
N PRO A 350 -12.92 -16.09 4.66
CA PRO A 350 -12.95 -17.39 3.99
C PRO A 350 -11.93 -18.38 4.59
N ASP A 351 -10.74 -17.87 4.93
CA ASP A 351 -9.61 -18.67 5.42
C ASP A 351 -9.53 -18.74 6.97
N GLY A 352 -10.64 -18.47 7.66
CA GLY A 352 -10.75 -18.58 9.13
C GLY A 352 -11.16 -17.29 9.85
N VAL A 353 -10.68 -17.08 11.08
CA VAL A 353 -11.12 -15.94 11.93
C VAL A 353 -9.97 -14.98 12.20
N GLU A 354 -10.21 -13.70 11.92
CA GLU A 354 -9.27 -12.62 12.23
C GLU A 354 -9.70 -11.89 13.51
N ARG A 355 -8.80 -11.81 14.49
CA ARG A 355 -8.98 -11.06 15.74
C ARG A 355 -8.02 -9.88 15.76
N THR A 356 -8.53 -8.68 16.02
CA THR A 356 -7.76 -7.45 16.14
C THR A 356 -8.06 -6.79 17.47
N PHE A 357 -7.03 -6.32 18.16
CA PHE A 357 -7.12 -5.50 19.36
C PHE A 357 -6.19 -4.30 19.21
N ARG A 358 -6.67 -3.10 19.56
CA ARG A 358 -5.89 -1.87 19.50
C ARG A 358 -6.10 -1.08 20.77
N LEU A 359 -5.02 -0.65 21.38
CA LEU A 359 -4.99 0.39 22.40
C LEU A 359 -4.17 1.54 21.85
N LEU A 360 -4.83 2.53 21.24
CA LEU A 360 -4.15 3.60 20.52
C LEU A 360 -3.36 4.52 21.47
N PRO A 361 -2.18 5.01 21.06
CA PRO A 361 -1.33 4.52 19.96
C PRO A 361 -0.42 3.32 20.35
N PHE A 362 -0.48 2.89 21.61
CA PHE A 362 0.52 2.01 22.24
C PHE A 362 0.52 0.56 21.78
N VAL A 363 -0.64 -0.09 21.63
CA VAL A 363 -0.70 -1.53 21.32
C VAL A 363 -1.51 -1.78 20.06
N ASN A 364 -0.92 -2.49 19.10
CA ASN A 364 -1.62 -3.03 17.95
C ASN A 364 -1.40 -4.55 17.89
N TYR A 365 -2.47 -5.32 18.11
CA TYR A 365 -2.46 -6.77 18.06
C TYR A 365 -3.41 -7.29 16.97
N ARG A 366 -2.93 -8.25 16.18
CA ARG A 366 -3.69 -8.93 15.14
C ARG A 366 -3.32 -10.41 15.14
N ALA A 367 -4.30 -11.28 15.09
CA ALA A 367 -4.09 -12.72 14.97
C ALA A 367 -5.08 -13.32 13.96
N ARG A 368 -4.60 -14.26 13.15
CA ARG A 368 -5.43 -15.07 12.25
C ARG A 368 -5.37 -16.54 12.64
N GLN A 369 -6.53 -17.16 12.71
CA GLN A 369 -6.72 -18.57 13.03
C GLN A 369 -7.37 -19.27 11.83
N ALA A 370 -6.92 -20.48 11.51
CA ALA A 370 -7.51 -21.30 10.45
C ALA A 370 -8.94 -21.79 10.82
N PRO A 371 -9.77 -22.23 9.85
CA PRO A 371 -11.09 -22.80 10.12
C PRO A 371 -10.99 -24.13 10.90
N GLU A 372 -11.93 -24.42 11.80
CA GLU A 372 -12.12 -25.76 12.39
C GLU A 372 -12.70 -26.73 11.33
N PRO A 373 -12.21 -27.98 11.20
CA PRO A 373 -12.13 -28.99 12.26
C PRO A 373 -10.79 -29.73 12.28
N ALA A 374 -9.77 -29.15 12.89
CA ALA A 374 -8.54 -29.86 13.22
C ALA A 374 -8.34 -29.76 14.73
N ALA A 375 -8.55 -30.88 15.44
CA ALA A 375 -8.46 -31.03 16.89
C ALA A 375 -7.06 -30.74 17.51
N ALA A 376 -6.18 -30.03 16.78
CA ALA A 376 -4.88 -29.52 17.22
C ALA A 376 -4.64 -28.04 16.87
N ALA A 377 -5.57 -27.35 16.18
CA ALA A 377 -5.32 -26.05 15.56
C ALA A 377 -5.76 -24.84 16.42
N GLN A 378 -5.44 -24.83 17.73
CA GLN A 378 -5.54 -23.59 18.52
C GLN A 378 -4.36 -22.62 18.27
N ALA A 379 -3.34 -23.09 17.54
CA ALA A 379 -2.23 -22.25 17.12
C ALA A 379 -2.68 -21.26 16.03
N ALA A 380 -2.51 -19.96 16.30
CA ALA A 380 -2.80 -18.96 15.27
C ALA A 380 -1.76 -19.07 14.15
N THR A 381 -2.23 -19.17 12.91
CA THR A 381 -1.40 -19.25 11.70
C THR A 381 -0.55 -18.00 11.53
N GLU A 382 -1.11 -16.83 11.87
CA GLU A 382 -0.39 -15.55 11.86
C GLU A 382 -0.64 -14.76 13.14
N ARG A 383 0.40 -14.13 13.68
CA ARG A 383 0.31 -13.22 14.84
C ARG A 383 1.20 -12.00 14.62
N ASP A 384 0.61 -10.83 14.74
CA ASP A 384 1.29 -9.54 14.71
C ASP A 384 1.02 -8.79 16.02
N LEU A 385 2.08 -8.35 16.69
CA LEU A 385 2.01 -7.53 17.89
C LEU A 385 2.90 -6.31 17.71
N GLN A 386 2.42 -5.13 18.05
CA GLN A 386 3.18 -3.89 18.16
C GLN A 386 2.95 -3.32 19.55
N ILE A 387 4.03 -2.92 20.19
CA ILE A 387 4.02 -2.12 21.41
C ILE A 387 4.80 -0.86 21.05
N TRP A 388 4.13 0.15 20.51
CA TRP A 388 4.74 1.42 20.13
C TRP A 388 5.15 2.20 21.40
N PRO A 389 6.33 2.86 21.41
CA PRO A 389 7.36 2.92 20.36
C PRO A 389 8.45 1.84 20.48
N LEU A 390 8.25 0.80 21.30
CA LEU A 390 9.31 -0.05 21.84
C LEU A 390 9.55 -1.36 21.08
N PHE A 391 8.54 -1.95 20.46
CA PHE A 391 8.63 -3.33 20.02
C PHE A 391 7.64 -3.67 18.90
N SER A 392 8.05 -4.54 17.99
CA SER A 392 7.16 -5.20 17.04
C SER A 392 7.56 -6.64 16.83
N TYR A 393 6.55 -7.50 16.78
CA TYR A 393 6.64 -8.94 16.55
C TYR A 393 5.69 -9.34 15.44
N ARG A 394 6.15 -10.29 14.62
CA ARG A 394 5.39 -10.94 13.55
C ARG A 394 5.74 -12.42 13.53
N ARG A 395 4.72 -13.27 13.45
CA ARG A 395 4.82 -14.70 13.26
C ARG A 395 3.89 -15.12 12.14
N ALA A 396 4.40 -15.91 11.19
CA ALA A 396 3.65 -16.55 10.13
C ALA A 396 4.11 -18.02 10.05
N GLY A 397 3.30 -18.94 10.56
CA GLY A 397 3.70 -20.34 10.77
C GLY A 397 4.91 -20.46 11.70
N GLU A 398 5.98 -21.08 11.19
CA GLU A 398 7.27 -21.24 11.87
C GLU A 398 8.21 -20.04 11.71
N ALA A 399 7.93 -19.16 10.74
CA ALA A 399 8.68 -17.94 10.58
C ALA A 399 8.28 -16.94 11.67
N ARG A 400 9.28 -16.41 12.38
CA ARG A 400 9.09 -15.42 13.44
C ARG A 400 10.11 -14.31 13.30
N ARG A 401 9.68 -13.07 13.48
CA ARG A 401 10.53 -11.89 13.42
C ARG A 401 10.14 -10.92 14.52
N TRP A 402 11.14 -10.34 15.15
CA TRP A 402 10.94 -9.23 16.07
C TRP A 402 11.95 -8.11 15.81
N ARG A 403 11.56 -6.91 16.21
CA ARG A 403 12.39 -5.71 16.23
C ARG A 403 12.18 -4.97 17.54
N ALA A 404 13.28 -4.52 18.14
CA ALA A 404 13.24 -3.52 19.19
C ALA A 404 13.27 -2.13 18.54
N LEU A 405 12.49 -1.23 19.13
CA LEU A 405 12.16 0.11 18.68
C LEU A 405 11.37 0.11 17.36
N ASP A 406 10.14 0.59 17.44
CA ASP A 406 9.25 0.79 16.30
C ASP A 406 8.56 2.14 16.47
N LEU A 407 9.21 3.19 15.98
CA LEU A 407 8.79 4.58 16.23
C LEU A 407 7.53 5.00 15.47
N TRP A 408 7.01 4.15 14.58
CA TRP A 408 5.84 4.48 13.77
C TRP A 408 4.57 3.79 14.34
N PRO A 409 3.54 4.54 14.76
CA PRO A 409 2.39 4.00 15.50
C PRO A 409 1.40 3.19 14.63
N VAL A 410 1.57 3.19 13.31
CA VAL A 410 0.66 2.55 12.35
C VAL A 410 1.37 1.43 11.60
N LYS A 411 0.99 0.17 11.86
CA LYS A 411 1.52 -0.98 11.11
C LYS A 411 1.20 -0.93 9.61
N ASP A 412 1.96 -1.71 8.84
CA ASP A 412 1.76 -1.96 7.41
C ASP A 412 1.80 -0.71 6.53
N THR A 413 2.72 0.22 6.83
CA THR A 413 3.03 1.37 5.97
C THR A 413 4.30 1.10 5.16
N PRO A 414 4.23 0.60 3.91
CA PRO A 414 5.42 0.09 3.22
C PRO A 414 6.50 1.14 2.96
N GLY A 415 6.11 2.41 2.81
CA GLY A 415 7.05 3.52 2.64
C GLY A 415 7.91 3.77 3.89
N ILE A 416 7.31 3.68 5.09
CA ILE A 416 8.04 3.78 6.36
C ILE A 416 8.96 2.57 6.54
N GLU A 417 8.43 1.36 6.34
CA GLU A 417 9.18 0.11 6.48
C GLU A 417 10.42 0.05 5.58
N ARG A 418 10.31 0.62 4.37
CA ARG A 418 11.43 0.67 3.44
C ARG A 418 12.40 1.80 3.73
N ASN A 419 11.95 3.02 4.02
CA ASN A 419 12.82 4.20 4.01
C ASN A 419 13.29 4.63 5.40
N TRP A 420 12.45 4.45 6.43
CA TRP A 420 12.65 5.05 7.75
C TRP A 420 12.88 4.02 8.86
N ALA A 421 12.12 2.91 8.84
CA ALA A 421 12.22 1.85 9.84
C ALA A 421 13.64 1.31 10.10
N PRO A 422 14.50 1.16 9.08
CA PRO A 422 15.87 0.72 9.30
C PRO A 422 16.72 1.64 10.20
N PHE A 423 16.42 2.94 10.27
CA PHE A 423 17.16 3.89 11.13
C PHE A 423 16.86 3.72 12.62
N TRP A 424 15.68 3.23 13.01
CA TRP A 424 15.39 3.00 14.42
C TRP A 424 15.41 1.52 14.81
N THR A 425 15.53 0.61 13.83
CA THR A 425 15.65 -0.83 14.10
C THR A 425 17.06 -1.13 14.61
N LEU A 426 17.29 -0.90 15.91
CA LEU A 426 18.59 -1.11 16.54
C LEU A 426 18.85 -2.59 16.83
N CYS A 427 17.83 -3.35 17.22
CA CYS A 427 17.95 -4.79 17.44
C CYS A 427 16.84 -5.52 16.70
N ALA A 428 17.19 -6.57 15.98
CA ALA A 428 16.23 -7.42 15.30
C ALA A 428 16.66 -8.88 15.35
N ALA A 429 15.68 -9.77 15.39
CA ALA A 429 15.93 -11.17 15.08
C ALA A 429 14.84 -11.73 14.20
N SER A 430 15.23 -12.71 13.41
CA SER A 430 14.34 -13.45 12.57
C SER A 430 14.73 -14.92 12.52
N HIS A 431 13.72 -15.74 12.30
CA HIS A 431 13.82 -17.18 12.17
C HIS A 431 12.99 -17.56 10.96
N SER A 432 13.60 -18.30 10.05
CA SER A 432 12.95 -18.81 8.84
C SER A 432 12.22 -20.10 9.16
N ALA A 433 11.23 -20.45 8.33
CA ALA A 433 10.56 -21.74 8.40
C ALA A 433 11.52 -22.90 8.08
N ALA A 434 12.58 -22.66 7.32
CA ALA A 434 13.59 -23.66 6.95
C ALA A 434 14.59 -24.01 8.08
N GLY A 435 14.39 -23.51 9.31
CA GLY A 435 15.19 -23.83 10.50
C GLY A 435 16.43 -22.96 10.74
N GLY A 436 16.73 -22.02 9.84
CA GLY A 436 17.77 -21.01 10.02
C GLY A 436 17.27 -19.72 10.66
N GLY A 437 18.18 -18.88 11.15
CA GLY A 437 17.84 -17.58 11.70
C GLY A 437 19.00 -16.60 11.73
N GLN A 438 18.67 -15.34 12.01
CA GLN A 438 19.62 -14.26 12.18
C GLN A 438 19.21 -13.36 13.34
N ARG A 439 20.20 -12.81 14.03
CA ARG A 439 20.09 -11.75 15.02
C ARG A 439 21.07 -10.66 14.64
N GLU A 440 20.65 -9.42 14.78
CA GLU A 440 21.46 -8.26 14.46
C GLU A 440 21.20 -7.17 15.49
N ALA A 441 22.28 -6.51 15.93
CA ALA A 441 22.20 -5.29 16.73
C ALA A 441 23.12 -4.21 16.17
N LEU A 442 22.71 -2.94 16.34
CA LEU A 442 23.40 -1.72 15.93
C LEU A 442 23.89 -1.80 14.48
N TRP A 443 22.97 -2.16 13.57
CA TRP A 443 23.19 -2.27 12.12
C TRP A 443 24.35 -3.17 11.69
N GLY A 444 24.58 -4.26 12.42
CA GLY A 444 25.62 -5.23 12.11
C GLY A 444 26.88 -5.08 12.94
N LEU A 445 26.90 -4.21 13.95
CA LEU A 445 27.97 -4.23 14.97
C LEU A 445 28.01 -5.60 15.65
N TYR A 446 26.84 -6.13 16.03
CA TYR A 446 26.68 -7.51 16.44
C TYR A 446 25.81 -8.25 15.45
N ARG A 447 26.22 -9.46 15.09
CA ARG A 447 25.48 -10.34 14.22
C ARG A 447 25.66 -11.78 14.64
N GLN A 448 24.58 -12.52 14.60
CA GLN A 448 24.59 -13.97 14.77
C GLN A 448 23.69 -14.58 13.72
N ARG A 449 24.18 -15.62 13.04
CA ARG A 449 23.44 -16.39 12.05
C ARG A 449 23.64 -17.86 12.29
N TRP A 450 22.63 -18.62 11.93
CA TRP A 450 22.68 -20.06 11.92
C TRP A 450 21.77 -20.58 10.81
N ASP A 451 22.15 -21.70 10.23
CA ASP A 451 21.30 -22.45 9.32
C ASP A 451 20.83 -23.76 9.98
N SER A 452 19.96 -24.49 9.28
CA SER A 452 19.50 -25.80 9.70
C SER A 452 20.53 -26.92 9.51
N LEU A 453 21.59 -26.67 8.72
CA LEU A 453 22.67 -27.61 8.43
C LEU A 453 23.81 -27.55 9.47
N GLY A 454 23.67 -26.71 10.49
CA GLY A 454 24.62 -26.56 11.60
C GLY A 454 25.75 -25.57 11.34
N ALA A 455 25.72 -24.83 10.22
CA ALA A 455 26.61 -23.70 10.02
C ALA A 455 26.15 -22.53 10.91
N SER A 456 27.11 -21.82 11.49
CA SER A 456 26.83 -20.62 12.26
C SER A 456 27.91 -19.57 12.06
N HIS A 457 27.50 -18.31 12.09
CA HIS A 457 28.38 -17.17 11.98
C HIS A 457 28.06 -16.19 13.10
N VAL A 458 29.06 -15.77 13.86
CA VAL A 458 28.92 -14.73 14.89
C VAL A 458 29.96 -13.66 14.64
N SER A 459 29.55 -12.40 14.58
CA SER A 459 30.46 -11.26 14.51
C SER A 459 30.14 -10.20 15.55
N LEU A 460 31.20 -9.60 16.09
CA LEU A 460 31.20 -8.37 16.88
C LEU A 460 32.26 -7.45 16.26
N PHE A 461 31.86 -6.60 15.33
CA PHE A 461 32.77 -5.76 14.56
C PHE A 461 33.39 -4.65 15.43
N PRO A 462 34.69 -4.32 15.27
CA PRO A 462 35.71 -5.02 14.47
C PRO A 462 36.44 -6.14 15.25
N LEU A 463 36.01 -6.41 16.49
CA LEU A 463 36.77 -7.16 17.50
C LEU A 463 36.87 -8.66 17.23
N TYR A 464 35.77 -9.29 16.83
CA TYR A 464 35.69 -10.75 16.77
C TYR A 464 34.75 -11.22 15.65
N ALA A 465 35.12 -12.30 14.97
CA ALA A 465 34.20 -13.08 14.17
C ALA A 465 34.52 -14.58 14.29
N ALA A 466 33.49 -15.41 14.20
CA ALA A 466 33.62 -16.85 14.20
C ALA A 466 32.65 -17.48 13.20
N ASP A 467 33.20 -18.35 12.36
CA ASP A 467 32.48 -19.15 11.38
C ASP A 467 32.59 -20.63 11.77
N ARG A 468 31.45 -21.30 11.85
CA ARG A 468 31.35 -22.74 11.98
C ARG A 468 30.73 -23.29 10.70
N ARG A 469 31.41 -24.23 10.05
CA ARG A 469 30.90 -24.91 8.85
C ARG A 469 30.23 -26.24 9.19
N PRO A 470 29.33 -26.74 8.31
CA PRO A 470 28.87 -28.12 8.37
C PRO A 470 30.09 -29.04 8.25
N GLY A 471 30.31 -29.94 9.21
CA GLY A 471 31.53 -30.77 9.29
C GLY A 471 32.52 -30.38 10.39
N GLY A 472 32.21 -29.39 11.24
CA GLY A 472 32.96 -29.11 12.46
C GLY A 472 34.19 -28.22 12.30
N ALA A 473 34.48 -27.75 11.09
CA ALA A 473 35.50 -26.74 10.87
C ALA A 473 35.07 -25.41 11.53
N VAL A 474 35.95 -24.86 12.37
CA VAL A 474 35.73 -23.60 13.09
C VAL A 474 36.84 -22.63 12.73
N ARG A 475 36.48 -21.46 12.21
CA ARG A 475 37.38 -20.34 12.01
C ARG A 475 37.02 -19.23 12.98
N ARG A 476 38.01 -18.70 13.69
CA ARG A 476 37.90 -17.54 14.58
C ARG A 476 38.85 -16.47 14.07
N SER A 477 38.40 -15.22 14.00
CA SER A 477 39.22 -14.07 13.64
C SER A 477 39.05 -12.98 14.68
N PHE A 478 40.17 -12.42 15.13
CA PHE A 478 40.20 -11.26 16.02
C PHE A 478 40.73 -10.04 15.27
N LEU A 479 40.19 -8.87 15.59
CA LEU A 479 40.60 -7.56 15.03
C LEU A 479 40.73 -7.61 13.50
N LEU A 480 39.65 -8.00 12.82
CA LEU A 480 39.57 -8.10 11.35
C LEU A 480 40.57 -9.05 10.68
N GLY A 481 41.13 -10.01 11.43
CA GLY A 481 42.09 -10.99 10.90
C GLY A 481 43.53 -10.73 11.28
N LEU A 482 43.78 -9.84 12.26
CA LEU A 482 45.08 -9.73 12.92
C LEU A 482 45.53 -11.07 13.50
N VAL A 483 44.59 -11.81 14.09
CA VAL A 483 44.79 -13.17 14.58
C VAL A 483 43.65 -14.03 14.05
N GLU A 484 43.93 -14.97 13.16
CA GLU A 484 42.96 -15.97 12.72
C GLU A 484 43.38 -17.35 13.22
N HIS A 485 42.42 -18.11 13.72
CA HIS A 485 42.59 -19.49 14.15
C HIS A 485 41.55 -20.34 13.43
N GLU A 486 42.00 -21.23 12.56
CA GLU A 486 41.17 -22.17 11.81
C GLU A 486 41.48 -23.59 12.29
N LYS A 487 40.44 -24.32 12.71
CA LYS A 487 40.51 -25.71 13.13
C LYS A 487 39.58 -26.54 12.25
N GLU A 488 40.13 -27.55 11.60
CA GLU A 488 39.39 -28.50 10.76
C GLU A 488 39.85 -29.92 11.13
N GLY A 489 39.03 -30.65 11.90
CA GLY A 489 39.42 -31.93 12.48
C GLY A 489 40.66 -31.82 13.38
N ALA A 490 41.73 -32.55 13.03
CA ALA A 490 43.04 -32.51 13.70
C ALA A 490 43.98 -31.40 13.17
N GLN A 491 43.63 -30.73 12.06
CA GLN A 491 44.43 -29.66 11.49
C GLN A 491 44.13 -28.34 12.19
N THR A 492 45.19 -27.68 12.66
CA THR A 492 45.11 -26.35 13.26
C THR A 492 45.99 -25.40 12.45
N ARG A 493 45.40 -24.30 11.96
CA ARG A 493 46.09 -23.23 11.24
C ARG A 493 45.91 -21.92 11.99
N LEU A 494 47.01 -21.28 12.34
CA LEU A 494 47.06 -19.96 12.94
C LEU A 494 47.61 -18.97 11.92
N ARG A 495 46.93 -17.84 11.74
CA ARG A 495 47.41 -16.71 10.94
C ARG A 495 47.60 -15.50 11.84
N LEU A 496 48.78 -14.88 11.76
CA LEU A 496 49.12 -13.67 12.51
C LEU A 496 49.46 -12.54 11.54
N LEU A 497 49.11 -11.31 11.93
CA LEU A 497 49.46 -10.08 11.22
C LEU A 497 49.06 -10.10 9.73
N TYR A 498 47.94 -10.73 9.38
CA TYR A 498 47.44 -10.87 8.00
C TYR A 498 48.32 -11.70 7.02
N PHE A 499 49.57 -12.05 7.32
CA PHE A 499 50.43 -12.80 6.37
C PHE A 499 51.15 -14.01 6.96
N LEU A 500 51.50 -14.01 8.25
CA LEU A 500 52.22 -15.13 8.87
C LEU A 500 51.27 -16.32 9.05
N ARG A 501 51.62 -17.49 8.51
CA ARG A 501 50.81 -18.71 8.66
C ARG A 501 51.62 -19.79 9.38
N PHE A 502 51.05 -20.33 10.44
CA PHE A 502 51.58 -21.44 11.22
C PHE A 502 50.56 -22.57 11.21
N GLY A 503 50.97 -23.82 11.06
CA GLY A 503 50.04 -24.94 11.12
C GLY A 503 50.73 -26.28 11.24
N SER A 504 50.02 -27.25 11.83
CA SER A 504 50.49 -28.63 11.94
C SER A 504 50.44 -29.31 10.57
N ARG A 505 51.58 -29.89 10.13
CA ARG A 505 51.61 -30.83 9.00
C ARG A 505 50.84 -32.10 9.37
N PRO A 506 50.20 -32.80 8.41
CA PRO A 506 49.60 -34.09 8.68
C PRO A 506 50.68 -35.03 9.25
N GLY A 507 50.39 -35.63 10.41
CA GLY A 507 51.22 -36.68 10.97
C GLY A 507 51.26 -37.85 9.98
N ALA A 508 52.45 -38.18 9.50
CA ALA A 508 52.71 -39.48 8.91
C ALA A 508 52.47 -40.52 10.01
N GLY A 509 51.48 -41.39 9.83
CA GLY A 509 51.11 -42.33 10.88
C GLY A 509 50.00 -43.28 10.47
N GLU A 510 50.19 -44.04 9.40
CA GLU A 510 49.73 -45.43 9.32
C GLU A 510 50.45 -46.16 8.16
N PRO A 511 51.22 -47.23 8.41
CA PRO A 511 51.70 -48.10 7.34
C PRO A 511 50.52 -48.88 6.73
N PRO A 512 50.57 -49.26 5.44
CA PRO A 512 49.45 -49.93 4.79
C PRO A 512 49.15 -51.27 5.46
N ALA A 513 47.88 -51.45 5.82
CA ALA A 513 47.32 -52.69 6.31
C ALA A 513 47.62 -53.86 5.36
N ALA A 514 48.06 -54.97 5.96
CA ALA A 514 48.27 -56.25 5.33
C ALA A 514 47.03 -56.69 4.51
N ARG A 515 47.26 -57.07 3.25
CA ARG A 515 46.32 -57.90 2.48
C ARG A 515 46.44 -59.34 2.99
N ALA A 516 45.34 -59.90 3.48
CA ALA A 516 45.07 -61.34 3.49
C ALA A 516 44.02 -61.58 2.38
N ASP A 517 44.40 -62.17 1.25
CA ASP A 517 44.41 -63.61 0.89
C ASP A 517 43.03 -64.02 0.30
N PRO A 518 42.92 -64.80 -0.81
CA PRO A 518 43.23 -66.24 -0.79
C PRO A 518 43.75 -66.86 -2.11
N GLY A 519 44.33 -68.07 -2.04
CA GLY A 519 44.20 -69.08 -3.10
C GLY A 519 45.49 -69.67 -3.66
N ALA A 520 46.16 -70.50 -2.87
CA ALA A 520 47.09 -71.51 -3.40
C ALA A 520 46.30 -72.82 -3.63
N GLU A 521 45.98 -73.09 -4.89
CA GLU A 521 45.49 -74.39 -5.34
C GLU A 521 46.72 -75.21 -5.77
N THR A 522 47.04 -76.22 -4.97
CA THR A 522 48.01 -77.26 -5.26
C THR A 522 47.34 -78.32 -6.15
N ASP A 523 47.79 -78.47 -7.39
CA ASP A 523 47.62 -79.71 -8.16
C ASP A 523 48.99 -80.20 -8.63
N GLY A 524 49.27 -81.45 -8.28
CA GLY A 524 50.59 -82.09 -8.30
C GLY A 524 50.48 -83.52 -7.79
N ARG A 525 49.69 -84.32 -8.54
CA ARG A 525 49.55 -85.79 -8.56
C ARG A 525 50.88 -86.57 -8.48
N PRO A 526 50.90 -87.87 -8.09
CA PRO A 526 50.03 -88.97 -8.56
C PRO A 526 48.96 -89.48 -7.59
#